data_AF-A0A536TEU2-F1
#
_entry.id   AF-A0A536TEU2-F1
#
_cell.length_a   1.000
_cell.length_b   1.000
_cell.length_c   1.000
_cell.angle_alpha   90.00
_cell.angle_beta   90.00
_cell.angle_gamma   90.00
#
_symmetry.space_group_name_H-M   'P 1'
#
loop_
_entity.id
_entity.type
_entity.pdbx_description
1 polymer ?
#
loop_
_entity_poly.entity_id
_entity_poly.type
_entity_poly.pdbx_seq_one_letter_code
_entity_poly.pdbx_strand_id
1 'polypeptide(L)'
;FVAVSTNADEVARFGIDPENMFGFWDWVGGRYSMDSAIGLSTMLAIGAENFRAMLSGFHAMDEHFRSAPPECNLPLLLGLLAIWNNNFLDAPTVAVLPYEQYLNRFPAYLQQLTMESNGKHVTLDGKRVDYQTGPIYWGEPGTNGQHSFFQLIHQGTRLIACDFIGFCQALNRVGDQHDLLMANLFAQSEALAFGKTADEVKAEGTPDELVPHRTFEGNRPSNTILAERLTPHALGALVALYEHSVFVQGAIWNIDSFDQWGVELGKALAKRTAAEISGLSEPVLAHDSSTNALIRRYRKLRK
;
A
#
# COMPACT_ATOMS: atom_id res chain seq x y z
N PHE A 1 23.87 -9.79 19.59
CA PHE A 1 22.95 -9.93 18.44
C PHE A 1 21.68 -10.59 18.94
N VAL A 2 20.52 -10.22 18.38
CA VAL A 2 19.21 -10.83 18.69
C VAL A 2 18.58 -11.30 17.38
N ALA A 3 17.63 -12.24 17.44
CA ALA A 3 16.93 -12.75 16.26
C ALA A 3 15.42 -12.56 16.41
N VAL A 4 14.73 -12.28 15.29
CA VAL A 4 13.27 -12.41 15.18
C VAL A 4 13.00 -13.46 14.11
N SER A 5 12.45 -14.61 14.50
CA SER A 5 12.34 -15.77 13.62
C SER A 5 11.33 -16.78 14.15
N THR A 6 10.93 -17.73 13.32
CA THR A 6 10.18 -18.94 13.69
C THR A 6 11.08 -20.17 13.81
N ASN A 7 12.34 -20.09 13.34
CA ASN A 7 13.25 -21.24 13.21
C ASN A 7 14.43 -21.13 14.19
N ALA A 8 14.30 -21.77 15.36
CA ALA A 8 15.32 -21.76 16.41
C ALA A 8 16.62 -22.46 15.99
N ASP A 9 16.53 -23.54 15.22
CA ASP A 9 17.70 -24.31 14.77
C ASP A 9 18.60 -23.46 13.87
N GLU A 10 18.03 -22.75 12.89
CA GLU A 10 18.81 -21.88 12.01
C GLU A 10 19.37 -20.65 12.73
N VAL A 11 18.66 -20.13 13.74
CA VAL A 11 19.16 -19.05 14.63
C VAL A 11 20.38 -19.52 15.43
N ALA A 12 20.30 -20.71 16.03
CA ALA A 12 21.42 -21.30 16.76
C ALA A 12 22.62 -21.60 15.83
N ARG A 13 22.36 -22.11 14.62
CA ARG A 13 23.40 -22.36 13.60
C ARG A 13 24.09 -21.08 13.13
N PHE A 14 23.38 -19.96 13.10
CA PHE A 14 23.96 -18.64 12.81
C PHE A 14 24.83 -18.11 13.97
N GLY A 15 24.70 -18.67 15.17
CA GLY A 15 25.49 -18.30 16.35
C GLY A 15 24.81 -17.29 17.28
N ILE A 16 23.48 -17.13 17.18
CA ILE A 16 22.70 -16.33 18.14
C ILE A 16 22.16 -17.26 19.22
N ASP A 17 22.31 -16.86 20.48
CA ASP A 17 21.72 -17.55 21.63
C ASP A 17 20.19 -17.59 21.48
N PRO A 18 19.54 -18.78 21.50
CA PRO A 18 18.09 -18.90 21.43
C PRO A 18 17.32 -18.12 22.52
N GLU A 19 17.93 -17.79 23.66
CA GLU A 19 17.29 -16.90 24.65
C GLU A 19 17.13 -15.46 24.15
N ASN A 20 17.92 -15.06 23.15
CA ASN A 20 17.84 -13.77 22.46
C ASN A 20 17.00 -13.85 21.16
N MET A 21 16.19 -14.90 21.00
CA MET A 21 15.25 -15.06 19.90
C MET A 21 13.84 -14.63 20.33
N PHE A 22 13.25 -13.73 19.56
CA PHE A 22 11.86 -13.32 19.70
C PHE A 22 11.03 -14.03 18.64
N GLY A 23 10.18 -14.96 19.10
CA GLY A 23 9.37 -15.81 18.24
C GLY A 23 8.09 -15.15 17.73
N PHE A 24 7.61 -15.63 16.60
CA PHE A 24 6.24 -15.46 16.10
C PHE A 24 5.79 -16.80 15.48
N TRP A 25 4.58 -16.87 14.93
CA TRP A 25 3.96 -18.12 14.48
C TRP A 25 3.66 -18.13 12.98
N ASP A 26 3.39 -19.32 12.44
CA ASP A 26 3.09 -19.58 11.03
C ASP A 26 1.80 -18.92 10.52
N TRP A 27 0.83 -18.71 11.41
CA TRP A 27 -0.40 -17.97 11.12
C TRP A 27 -0.20 -16.44 11.04
N VAL A 28 0.99 -15.92 11.37
CA VAL A 28 1.35 -14.51 11.16
C VAL A 28 1.99 -14.35 9.78
N GLY A 29 1.18 -13.96 8.80
CA GLY A 29 1.67 -13.65 7.45
C GLY A 29 2.65 -12.46 7.48
N GLY A 30 3.72 -12.51 6.67
CA GLY A 30 4.78 -11.50 6.72
C GLY A 30 4.28 -10.05 6.52
N ARG A 31 3.29 -9.84 5.66
CA ARG A 31 2.66 -8.53 5.39
C ARG A 31 1.63 -8.08 6.45
N TYR A 32 1.40 -8.91 7.47
CA TYR A 32 0.53 -8.68 8.63
C TYR A 32 1.31 -8.88 9.95
N SER A 33 2.63 -8.69 9.93
CA SER A 33 3.50 -9.09 11.05
C SER A 33 4.00 -7.92 11.91
N MET A 34 3.72 -6.67 11.54
CA MET A 34 4.29 -5.47 12.17
C MET A 34 4.05 -5.41 13.69
N ASP A 35 2.89 -5.87 14.12
CA ASP A 35 2.39 -5.92 15.50
C ASP A 35 2.81 -7.18 16.26
N SER A 36 3.58 -8.08 15.63
CA SER A 36 4.23 -9.24 16.26
C SER A 36 5.65 -8.93 16.76
N ALA A 37 6.45 -9.98 17.04
CA ALA A 37 7.87 -9.84 17.35
C ALA A 37 8.68 -9.13 16.24
N ILE A 38 8.20 -9.11 14.99
CA ILE A 38 8.81 -8.32 13.89
C ILE A 38 8.86 -6.83 14.23
N GLY A 39 7.90 -6.34 15.03
CA GLY A 39 7.87 -4.97 15.54
C GLY A 39 8.91 -4.63 16.61
N LEU A 40 9.83 -5.54 16.97
CA LEU A 40 10.84 -5.31 18.01
C LEU A 40 11.64 -4.02 17.79
N SER A 41 12.07 -3.74 16.55
CA SER A 41 12.81 -2.51 16.23
C SER A 41 11.96 -1.25 16.45
N THR A 42 10.68 -1.29 16.07
CA THR A 42 9.71 -0.23 16.34
C THR A 42 9.56 -0.02 17.84
N MET A 43 9.36 -1.09 18.61
CA MET A 43 9.24 -1.03 20.07
C MET A 43 10.49 -0.41 20.72
N LEU A 44 11.69 -0.73 20.24
CA LEU A 44 12.93 -0.12 20.73
C LEU A 44 13.00 1.37 20.40
N ALA A 45 12.51 1.79 19.24
CA ALA A 45 12.54 3.19 18.79
C ALA A 45 11.55 4.09 19.52
N ILE A 46 10.32 3.60 19.80
CA ILE A 46 9.24 4.41 20.40
C ILE A 46 8.98 4.08 21.87
N GLY A 47 9.59 3.03 22.40
CA GLY A 47 9.36 2.52 23.75
C GLY A 47 8.15 1.57 23.83
N ALA A 48 8.18 0.68 24.82
CA ALA A 48 7.17 -0.36 25.00
C ALA A 48 5.76 0.19 25.26
N GLU A 49 5.63 1.35 25.91
CA GLU A 49 4.33 1.99 26.15
C GLU A 49 3.68 2.46 24.85
N ASN A 50 4.42 3.14 23.98
CA ASN A 50 3.92 3.58 22.68
C ASN A 50 3.67 2.39 21.74
N PHE A 51 4.49 1.33 21.81
CA PHE A 51 4.21 0.10 21.07
C PHE A 51 2.90 -0.53 21.52
N ARG A 52 2.63 -0.64 22.83
CA ARG A 52 1.33 -1.10 23.34
C ARG A 52 0.17 -0.19 22.94
N ALA A 53 0.38 1.12 22.89
CA ALA A 53 -0.63 2.06 22.40
C ALA A 53 -0.96 1.81 20.92
N MET A 54 0.05 1.48 20.11
CA MET A 54 -0.13 1.05 18.72
C MET A 54 -0.96 -0.23 18.64
N LEU A 55 -0.58 -1.28 19.38
CA LEU A 55 -1.35 -2.54 19.44
C LEU A 55 -2.81 -2.31 19.89
N SER A 56 -3.03 -1.40 20.84
CA SER A 56 -4.39 -1.03 21.25
C SER A 56 -5.18 -0.34 20.14
N GLY A 57 -4.50 0.35 19.21
CA GLY A 57 -5.11 0.92 18.01
C GLY A 57 -5.57 -0.14 17.02
N PHE A 58 -4.73 -1.15 16.76
CA PHE A 58 -5.11 -2.34 15.99
C PHE A 58 -6.35 -2.99 16.60
N HIS A 59 -6.29 -3.31 17.90
CA HIS A 59 -7.39 -3.97 18.60
C HIS A 59 -8.69 -3.16 18.59
N ALA A 60 -8.62 -1.83 18.70
CA ALA A 60 -9.82 -0.99 18.63
C ALA A 60 -10.51 -1.08 17.25
N MET A 61 -9.74 -1.14 16.17
CA MET A 61 -10.27 -1.34 14.82
C MET A 61 -10.77 -2.78 14.61
N ASP A 62 -10.13 -3.79 15.21
CA ASP A 62 -10.61 -5.17 15.19
C ASP A 62 -12.00 -5.29 15.84
N GLU A 63 -12.17 -4.68 17.02
CA GLU A 63 -13.45 -4.66 17.72
C GLU A 63 -14.53 -3.92 16.94
N HIS A 64 -14.16 -2.79 16.30
CA HIS A 64 -15.05 -2.09 15.38
C HIS A 64 -15.46 -2.96 14.21
N PHE A 65 -14.50 -3.59 13.51
CA PHE A 65 -14.76 -4.47 12.38
C PHE A 65 -15.66 -5.65 12.75
N ARG A 66 -15.46 -6.24 13.94
CA ARG A 66 -16.21 -7.39 14.43
C ARG A 66 -17.65 -7.05 14.81
N SER A 67 -17.89 -5.88 15.39
CA SER A 67 -19.14 -5.58 16.10
C SER A 67 -20.01 -4.49 15.48
N ALA A 68 -19.44 -3.60 14.66
CA ALA A 68 -20.20 -2.53 14.03
C ALA A 68 -21.20 -3.08 13.00
N PRO A 69 -22.43 -2.53 12.93
CA PRO A 69 -23.39 -2.90 11.90
C PRO A 69 -22.82 -2.59 10.50
N PRO A 70 -23.16 -3.38 9.46
CA PRO A 70 -22.52 -3.27 8.14
C PRO A 70 -22.48 -1.85 7.55
N GLU A 71 -23.57 -1.10 7.69
CA GLU A 71 -23.73 0.27 7.19
C GLU A 71 -22.87 1.32 7.93
N CYS A 72 -22.25 0.96 9.05
CA CYS A 72 -21.34 1.81 9.83
C CYS A 72 -19.96 1.17 10.02
N ASN A 73 -19.70 0.05 9.35
CA ASN A 73 -18.45 -0.69 9.48
C ASN A 73 -17.42 -0.14 8.49
N LEU A 74 -16.39 0.53 9.01
CA LEU A 74 -15.44 1.32 8.22
C LEU A 74 -14.65 0.45 7.23
N PRO A 75 -13.99 -0.65 7.67
CA PRO A 75 -13.29 -1.54 6.75
C PRO A 75 -14.21 -2.18 5.70
N LEU A 76 -15.44 -2.54 6.08
CA LEU A 76 -16.41 -3.10 5.14
C LEU A 76 -16.78 -2.09 4.05
N LEU A 77 -17.15 -0.86 4.43
CA LEU A 77 -17.49 0.20 3.48
C LEU A 77 -16.30 0.52 2.57
N LEU A 78 -15.09 0.63 3.12
CA LEU A 78 -13.88 0.90 2.34
C LEU A 78 -13.59 -0.23 1.33
N GLY A 79 -13.73 -1.50 1.74
CA GLY A 79 -13.56 -2.65 0.87
C GLY A 79 -14.61 -2.72 -0.23
N LEU A 80 -15.88 -2.41 0.08
CA LEU A 80 -16.96 -2.36 -0.90
C LEU A 80 -16.77 -1.23 -1.92
N LEU A 81 -16.30 -0.06 -1.50
CA LEU A 81 -15.96 1.04 -2.40
C LEU A 81 -14.79 0.68 -3.32
N ALA A 82 -13.78 -0.04 -2.82
CA ALA A 82 -12.68 -0.54 -3.64
C ALA A 82 -13.18 -1.51 -4.72
N ILE A 83 -14.06 -2.45 -4.36
CA ILE A 83 -14.72 -3.35 -5.33
C ILE A 83 -15.56 -2.56 -6.32
N TRP A 84 -16.38 -1.61 -5.86
CA TRP A 84 -17.23 -0.81 -6.74
C TRP A 84 -16.40 -0.09 -7.80
N ASN A 85 -15.36 0.62 -7.37
CA ASN A 85 -14.46 1.35 -8.27
C ASN A 85 -13.74 0.40 -9.24
N ASN A 86 -13.22 -0.73 -8.76
CA ASN A 86 -12.43 -1.66 -9.58
C ASN A 86 -13.27 -2.51 -10.53
N ASN A 87 -14.35 -3.13 -10.04
CA ASN A 87 -15.13 -4.13 -10.77
C ASN A 87 -16.29 -3.53 -11.58
N PHE A 88 -16.75 -2.32 -11.25
CA PHE A 88 -17.91 -1.71 -11.90
C PHE A 88 -17.60 -0.39 -12.60
N LEU A 89 -16.61 0.38 -12.11
CA LEU A 89 -16.17 1.63 -12.74
C LEU A 89 -14.84 1.52 -13.49
N ASP A 90 -14.28 0.31 -13.59
CA ASP A 90 -13.01 0.03 -14.28
C ASP A 90 -11.85 0.95 -13.81
N ALA A 91 -11.76 1.19 -12.50
CA ALA A 91 -10.62 1.90 -11.88
C ALA A 91 -9.56 0.88 -11.40
N PRO A 92 -8.53 0.57 -12.20
CA PRO A 92 -7.58 -0.51 -11.91
C PRO A 92 -6.57 -0.15 -10.81
N THR A 93 -6.57 1.09 -10.32
CA THR A 93 -5.58 1.56 -9.34
C THR A 93 -6.22 2.41 -8.26
N VAL A 94 -5.66 2.34 -7.06
CA VAL A 94 -6.00 3.19 -5.91
C VAL A 94 -4.77 4.01 -5.51
N ALA A 95 -4.92 5.33 -5.45
CA ALA A 95 -3.89 6.23 -4.96
C ALA A 95 -4.08 6.50 -3.46
N VAL A 96 -3.08 6.21 -2.63
CA VAL A 96 -3.08 6.52 -1.19
C VAL A 96 -2.22 7.76 -0.96
N LEU A 97 -2.84 8.82 -0.45
CA LEU A 97 -2.30 10.18 -0.45
C LEU A 97 -2.30 10.73 0.98
N PRO A 98 -1.33 10.34 1.83
CA PRO A 98 -1.25 10.86 3.18
C PRO A 98 -0.69 12.28 3.20
N TYR A 99 -1.44 13.24 3.73
CA TYR A 99 -0.98 14.60 3.99
C TYR A 99 -0.31 14.65 5.36
N GLU A 100 0.72 13.82 5.50
CA GLU A 100 1.56 13.67 6.67
C GLU A 100 2.90 13.09 6.24
N GLN A 101 3.97 13.86 6.40
CA GLN A 101 5.30 13.48 5.92
C GLN A 101 5.86 12.25 6.66
N TYR A 102 5.48 12.04 7.93
CA TYR A 102 5.86 10.83 8.67
C TYR A 102 5.25 9.55 8.09
N LEU A 103 4.22 9.67 7.23
CA LEU A 103 3.61 8.55 6.51
C LEU A 103 4.14 8.39 5.07
N ASN A 104 5.31 8.95 4.73
CA ASN A 104 5.87 8.83 3.37
C ASN A 104 6.08 7.38 2.89
N ARG A 105 6.26 6.42 3.80
CA ARG A 105 6.36 4.98 3.47
C ARG A 105 5.05 4.23 3.59
N PHE A 106 3.97 4.88 4.03
CA PHE A 106 2.67 4.24 4.20
C PHE A 106 2.09 3.71 2.88
N PRO A 107 2.14 4.44 1.75
CA PRO A 107 1.72 3.88 0.45
C PRO A 107 2.53 2.65 0.04
N ALA A 108 3.84 2.64 0.33
CA ALA A 108 4.71 1.50 0.03
C ALA A 108 4.44 0.29 0.96
N TYR A 109 4.07 0.53 2.21
CA TYR A 109 3.59 -0.52 3.12
C TYR A 109 2.29 -1.15 2.58
N LEU A 110 1.33 -0.30 2.19
CA LEU A 110 0.04 -0.76 1.67
C LEU A 110 0.16 -1.47 0.31
N GLN A 111 1.16 -1.15 -0.52
CA GLN A 111 1.45 -1.91 -1.75
C GLN A 111 1.62 -3.39 -1.45
N GLN A 112 2.44 -3.74 -0.46
CA GLN A 112 2.63 -5.14 -0.10
C GLN A 112 1.36 -5.73 0.50
N LEU A 113 0.76 -5.03 1.48
CA LEU A 113 -0.45 -5.51 2.17
C LEU A 113 -1.59 -5.82 1.19
N THR A 114 -1.83 -4.95 0.21
CA THR A 114 -2.97 -5.07 -0.72
C THR A 114 -2.66 -5.99 -1.90
N MET A 115 -1.54 -5.76 -2.60
CA MET A 115 -1.25 -6.41 -3.88
C MET A 115 -0.75 -7.84 -3.69
N GLU A 116 0.04 -8.12 -2.65
CA GLU A 116 0.49 -9.49 -2.36
C GLU A 116 -0.68 -10.35 -1.82
N SER A 117 -1.62 -9.72 -1.11
CA SER A 117 -2.84 -10.40 -0.63
C SER A 117 -3.81 -10.71 -1.77
N ASN A 118 -4.24 -9.69 -2.50
CA ASN A 118 -5.39 -9.80 -3.40
C ASN A 118 -5.02 -9.87 -4.90
N GLY A 119 -3.74 -9.82 -5.26
CA GLY A 119 -3.23 -10.03 -6.63
C GLY A 119 -3.32 -11.49 -7.09
N LYS A 120 -4.52 -12.07 -7.01
CA LYS A 120 -4.80 -13.49 -7.27
C LYS A 120 -5.71 -13.65 -8.48
N HIS A 121 -5.64 -14.81 -9.13
CA HIS A 121 -6.50 -15.15 -10.27
C HIS A 121 -7.22 -16.49 -10.10
N VAL A 122 -7.10 -17.10 -8.92
CA VAL A 122 -7.69 -18.39 -8.56
C VAL A 122 -8.44 -18.19 -7.25
N THR A 123 -9.65 -18.73 -7.20
CA THR A 123 -10.52 -18.72 -6.02
C THR A 123 -10.13 -19.84 -5.04
N LEU A 124 -10.69 -19.83 -3.83
CA LEU A 124 -10.45 -20.83 -2.80
C LEU A 124 -10.80 -22.27 -3.23
N ASP A 125 -11.70 -22.44 -4.20
CA ASP A 125 -12.07 -23.75 -4.75
C ASP A 125 -11.19 -24.20 -5.94
N GLY A 126 -10.16 -23.42 -6.29
CA GLY A 126 -9.22 -23.71 -7.36
C GLY A 126 -9.70 -23.28 -8.75
N LYS A 127 -10.83 -22.57 -8.88
CA LYS A 127 -11.30 -22.06 -10.18
C LYS A 127 -10.66 -20.72 -10.52
N ARG A 128 -10.37 -20.52 -11.81
CA ARG A 128 -9.92 -19.23 -12.34
C ARG A 128 -11.08 -18.22 -12.32
N VAL A 129 -10.79 -17.01 -11.87
CA VAL A 129 -11.75 -15.89 -11.89
C VAL A 129 -11.97 -15.36 -13.31
N ASP A 130 -13.16 -14.84 -13.59
CA ASP A 130 -13.53 -14.12 -14.82
C ASP A 130 -13.79 -12.62 -14.59
N TYR A 131 -13.45 -12.13 -13.39
CA TYR A 131 -13.52 -10.74 -12.96
C TYR A 131 -12.14 -10.24 -12.48
N GLN A 132 -12.00 -8.91 -12.32
CA GLN A 132 -10.80 -8.29 -11.72
C GLN A 132 -10.74 -8.57 -10.21
N THR A 133 -9.53 -8.76 -9.66
CA THR A 133 -9.28 -8.88 -8.21
C THR A 133 -8.56 -7.63 -7.70
N GLY A 134 -7.51 -7.76 -6.87
CA GLY A 134 -6.84 -6.64 -6.22
C GLY A 134 -6.34 -5.57 -7.20
N PRO A 135 -6.69 -4.28 -6.99
CA PRO A 135 -6.18 -3.19 -7.81
C PRO A 135 -4.72 -2.87 -7.45
N ILE A 136 -4.07 -2.06 -8.29
CA ILE A 136 -2.72 -1.57 -8.03
C ILE A 136 -2.79 -0.41 -7.03
N TYR A 137 -2.21 -0.58 -5.84
CA TYR A 137 -2.06 0.49 -4.87
C TYR A 137 -0.75 1.25 -5.10
N TRP A 138 -0.79 2.58 -5.00
CA TRP A 138 0.40 3.42 -5.14
C TRP A 138 0.18 4.77 -4.48
N GLY A 139 1.21 5.61 -4.37
CA GLY A 139 1.06 6.97 -3.86
C GLY A 139 2.32 7.53 -3.23
N GLU A 140 2.24 8.80 -2.88
CA GLU A 140 3.28 9.61 -2.22
C GLU A 140 2.57 10.58 -1.26
N PRO A 141 3.26 11.10 -0.23
CA PRO A 141 2.64 12.05 0.68
C PRO A 141 2.24 13.36 -0.03
N GLY A 142 1.16 13.96 0.45
CA GLY A 142 0.80 15.34 0.14
C GLY A 142 1.73 16.32 0.87
N THR A 143 2.11 17.45 0.28
CA THR A 143 1.68 17.98 -1.03
C THR A 143 2.58 17.54 -2.19
N ASN A 144 3.63 16.75 -1.94
CA ASN A 144 4.61 16.32 -2.96
C ASN A 144 3.95 15.65 -4.18
N GLY A 145 2.99 14.76 -3.95
CA GLY A 145 2.24 14.10 -5.02
C GLY A 145 1.50 15.06 -5.96
N GLN A 146 1.06 16.21 -5.44
CA GLN A 146 0.38 17.25 -6.24
C GLN A 146 1.29 17.82 -7.33
N HIS A 147 2.58 17.91 -7.05
CA HIS A 147 3.59 18.43 -7.96
C HIS A 147 4.28 17.33 -8.79
N SER A 148 3.73 16.11 -8.78
CA SER A 148 4.28 14.96 -9.52
C SER A 148 3.27 14.37 -10.48
N PHE A 149 2.17 13.80 -9.97
CA PHE A 149 1.27 12.96 -10.76
C PHE A 149 -0.20 13.39 -10.72
N PHE A 150 -0.56 14.40 -9.92
CA PHE A 150 -1.94 14.91 -9.86
C PHE A 150 -2.43 15.47 -11.19
N GLN A 151 -1.54 15.90 -12.10
CA GLN A 151 -1.91 16.25 -13.47
C GLN A 151 -2.64 15.07 -14.16
N LEU A 152 -2.12 13.86 -14.01
CA LEU A 152 -2.75 12.65 -14.56
C LEU A 152 -4.02 12.31 -13.79
N ILE A 153 -4.03 12.48 -12.46
CA ILE A 153 -5.23 12.21 -11.67
C ILE A 153 -6.37 13.15 -12.09
N HIS A 154 -6.12 14.44 -12.34
CA HIS A 154 -7.15 15.43 -12.66
C HIS A 154 -7.62 15.46 -14.12
N GLN A 155 -6.69 15.35 -15.08
CA GLN A 155 -6.98 15.53 -16.51
C GLN A 155 -6.53 14.33 -17.36
N GLY A 156 -6.07 13.25 -16.73
CA GLY A 156 -5.74 12.02 -17.43
C GLY A 156 -6.97 11.21 -17.82
N THR A 157 -6.74 10.21 -18.66
CA THR A 157 -7.77 9.32 -19.21
C THR A 157 -8.01 8.06 -18.37
N ARG A 158 -7.45 8.01 -17.16
CA ARG A 158 -7.62 6.89 -16.22
C ARG A 158 -8.49 7.34 -15.05
N LEU A 159 -9.44 6.49 -14.68
CA LEU A 159 -10.12 6.62 -13.39
C LEU A 159 -9.22 6.04 -12.30
N ILE A 160 -8.92 6.86 -11.30
CA ILE A 160 -8.06 6.51 -10.17
C ILE A 160 -8.85 6.89 -8.93
N ALA A 161 -9.24 5.90 -8.14
CA ALA A 161 -9.83 6.16 -6.83
C ALA A 161 -8.73 6.63 -5.87
N CYS A 162 -9.02 7.64 -5.06
CA CYS A 162 -8.03 8.25 -4.16
C CYS A 162 -8.45 8.12 -2.69
N ASP A 163 -7.54 7.70 -1.82
CA ASP A 163 -7.70 7.80 -0.38
C ASP A 163 -6.83 8.94 0.14
N PHE A 164 -7.45 10.06 0.52
CA PHE A 164 -6.80 11.16 1.22
C PHE A 164 -6.77 10.85 2.71
N ILE A 165 -5.58 10.92 3.32
CA ILE A 165 -5.41 10.69 4.76
C ILE A 165 -4.84 11.95 5.39
N GLY A 166 -5.49 12.51 6.39
CA GLY A 166 -5.07 13.75 7.06
C GLY A 166 -5.23 13.70 8.57
N PHE A 167 -4.57 14.64 9.25
CA PHE A 167 -4.64 14.78 10.70
C PHE A 167 -4.97 16.22 11.10
N CYS A 168 -5.93 16.40 11.99
CA CYS A 168 -6.35 17.74 12.45
C CYS A 168 -5.24 18.48 13.21
N GLN A 169 -4.40 17.76 13.95
CA GLN A 169 -3.34 18.33 14.79
C GLN A 169 -1.95 17.96 14.27
N ALA A 170 -1.13 18.99 14.02
CA ALA A 170 0.28 18.81 13.69
C ALA A 170 1.07 18.17 14.85
N LEU A 171 2.03 17.30 14.50
CA LEU A 171 3.06 16.86 15.45
C LEU A 171 4.08 17.96 15.75
N ASN A 172 4.39 18.79 14.75
CA ASN A 172 5.34 19.90 14.84
C ASN A 172 4.63 21.19 14.41
N ARG A 173 4.29 22.05 15.37
CA ARG A 173 3.60 23.31 15.08
C ARG A 173 4.60 24.36 14.59
N VAL A 174 4.46 24.78 13.33
CA VAL A 174 5.28 25.83 12.72
C VAL A 174 4.36 26.81 12.00
N GLY A 175 4.10 27.96 12.61
CA GLY A 175 3.21 28.98 12.04
C GLY A 175 1.86 28.41 11.58
N ASP A 176 1.47 28.76 10.37
CA ASP A 176 0.25 28.34 9.65
C ASP A 176 0.49 27.14 8.70
N GLN A 177 1.67 26.51 8.73
CA GLN A 177 2.06 25.47 7.77
C GLN A 177 1.11 24.27 7.76
N HIS A 178 0.59 23.88 8.93
CA HIS A 178 -0.36 22.77 9.03
C HIS A 178 -1.71 23.12 8.41
N ASP A 179 -2.18 24.35 8.59
CA ASP A 179 -3.44 24.80 8.01
C ASP A 179 -3.32 24.88 6.48
N LEU A 180 -2.17 25.32 5.94
CA LEU A 180 -1.88 25.29 4.50
C LEU A 180 -1.85 23.86 3.95
N LEU A 181 -1.27 22.91 4.68
CA LEU A 181 -1.28 21.49 4.32
C LEU A 181 -2.70 20.95 4.25
N MET A 182 -3.52 21.22 5.28
CA MET A 182 -4.90 20.73 5.34
C MET A 182 -5.82 21.41 4.33
N ALA A 183 -5.62 22.70 4.04
CA ALA A 183 -6.33 23.41 2.97
C ALA A 183 -6.10 22.72 1.62
N ASN A 184 -4.86 22.29 1.36
CA ASN A 184 -4.52 21.52 0.17
C ASN A 184 -5.14 20.11 0.15
N LEU A 185 -5.38 19.47 1.29
CA LEU A 185 -6.09 18.19 1.32
C LEU A 185 -7.55 18.38 0.91
N PHE A 186 -8.23 19.34 1.55
CA PHE A 186 -9.65 19.60 1.31
C PHE A 186 -9.90 20.05 -0.12
N ALA A 187 -9.14 21.04 -0.60
CA ALA A 187 -9.27 21.58 -1.95
C ALA A 187 -9.03 20.52 -3.04
N GLN A 188 -8.12 19.58 -2.83
CA GLN A 188 -7.85 18.53 -3.82
C GLN A 188 -9.02 17.52 -3.91
N SER A 189 -9.58 17.11 -2.77
CA SER A 189 -10.76 16.23 -2.76
C SER A 189 -11.98 16.89 -3.42
N GLU A 190 -12.18 18.19 -3.18
CA GLU A 190 -13.23 18.99 -3.81
C GLU A 190 -13.02 19.13 -5.32
N ALA A 191 -11.80 19.49 -5.74
CA ALA A 191 -11.46 19.66 -7.15
C ALA A 191 -11.64 18.35 -7.96
N LEU A 192 -11.31 17.19 -7.36
CA LEU A 192 -11.53 15.89 -8.00
C LEU A 192 -13.02 15.58 -8.18
N ALA A 193 -13.85 15.93 -7.20
CA ALA A 193 -15.28 15.67 -7.26
C ALA A 193 -15.98 16.57 -8.29
N PHE A 194 -15.72 17.88 -8.27
CA PHE A 194 -16.53 18.86 -9.00
C PHE A 194 -15.88 19.40 -10.27
N GLY A 195 -14.55 19.33 -10.38
CA GLY A 195 -13.84 19.88 -11.53
C GLY A 195 -14.06 21.38 -11.70
N LYS A 196 -14.03 21.82 -12.95
CA LYS A 196 -14.22 23.20 -13.39
C LYS A 196 -14.64 23.21 -14.85
N THR A 197 -15.83 23.69 -15.13
CA THR A 197 -16.45 23.71 -16.45
C THR A 197 -15.80 24.71 -17.40
N ALA A 198 -15.99 24.51 -18.71
CA ALA A 198 -15.48 25.42 -19.74
C ALA A 198 -16.03 26.86 -19.58
N ASP A 199 -17.27 27.01 -19.12
CA ASP A 199 -17.89 28.33 -18.92
C ASP A 199 -17.29 29.06 -17.71
N GLU A 200 -17.00 28.33 -16.61
CA GLU A 200 -16.27 28.89 -15.46
C GLU A 200 -14.85 29.31 -15.87
N VAL A 201 -14.15 28.50 -16.67
CA VAL A 201 -12.82 28.83 -17.19
C VAL A 201 -12.85 30.08 -18.07
N LYS A 202 -13.88 30.24 -18.92
CA LYS A 202 -14.07 31.45 -19.74
C LYS A 202 -14.36 32.67 -18.87
N ALA A 203 -15.18 32.52 -17.83
CA ALA A 203 -15.51 33.60 -16.90
C ALA A 203 -14.28 34.14 -16.15
N GLU A 204 -13.23 33.32 -15.97
CA GLU A 204 -11.92 33.73 -15.44
C GLU A 204 -11.08 34.59 -16.43
N GLY A 205 -11.58 34.86 -17.64
CA GLY A 205 -10.86 35.60 -18.67
C GLY A 205 -9.82 34.78 -19.43
N THR A 206 -9.97 33.45 -19.44
CA THR A 206 -9.09 32.54 -20.20
C THR A 206 -9.31 32.72 -21.71
N PRO A 207 -8.26 32.87 -22.53
CA PRO A 207 -8.38 32.86 -23.99
C PRO A 207 -9.08 31.59 -24.49
N ASP A 208 -9.95 31.73 -25.50
CA ASP A 208 -10.82 30.63 -25.97
C ASP A 208 -10.02 29.36 -26.36
N GLU A 209 -8.84 29.54 -26.95
CA GLU A 209 -7.94 28.44 -27.33
C GLU A 209 -7.38 27.66 -26.14
N LEU A 210 -7.34 28.26 -24.94
CA LEU A 210 -6.86 27.62 -23.72
C LEU A 210 -7.97 27.01 -22.86
N VAL A 211 -9.24 27.31 -23.15
CA VAL A 211 -10.38 26.81 -22.36
C VAL A 211 -10.40 25.28 -22.28
N PRO A 212 -10.24 24.50 -23.39
CA PRO A 212 -10.25 23.05 -23.31
C PRO A 212 -9.11 22.48 -22.45
N HIS A 213 -7.95 23.15 -22.43
CA HIS A 213 -6.78 22.74 -21.65
C HIS A 213 -6.91 23.03 -20.15
N ARG A 214 -7.74 24.01 -19.78
CA ARG A 214 -7.97 24.43 -18.40
C ARG A 214 -9.29 23.93 -17.81
N THR A 215 -10.06 23.17 -18.59
CA THR A 215 -11.30 22.51 -18.13
C THR A 215 -10.92 21.26 -17.32
N PHE A 216 -11.63 21.04 -16.21
CA PHE A 216 -11.50 19.87 -15.35
C PHE A 216 -12.84 19.15 -15.34
N GLU A 217 -12.87 17.90 -15.78
CA GLU A 217 -14.12 17.13 -15.90
C GLU A 217 -14.75 16.79 -14.54
N GLY A 218 -13.97 16.81 -13.45
CA GLY A 218 -14.43 16.36 -12.14
C GLY A 218 -14.82 14.88 -12.16
N ASN A 219 -15.79 14.50 -11.32
CA ASN A 219 -16.33 13.14 -11.23
C ASN A 219 -15.26 12.06 -10.97
N ARG A 220 -14.26 12.39 -10.15
CA ARG A 220 -13.18 11.48 -9.76
C ARG A 220 -13.34 11.09 -8.28
N PRO A 221 -13.55 9.80 -7.97
CA PRO A 221 -13.93 9.38 -6.63
C PRO A 221 -12.77 9.49 -5.65
N SER A 222 -13.07 9.95 -4.44
CA SER A 222 -12.12 9.93 -3.34
C SER A 222 -12.78 9.67 -1.99
N ASN A 223 -12.02 9.04 -1.09
CA ASN A 223 -12.31 8.99 0.33
C ASN A 223 -11.43 10.01 1.07
N THR A 224 -11.95 10.59 2.14
CA THR A 224 -11.17 11.40 3.07
C THR A 224 -11.23 10.79 4.46
N ILE A 225 -10.10 10.27 4.92
CA ILE A 225 -9.89 9.76 6.27
C ILE A 225 -9.20 10.84 7.09
N LEU A 226 -9.95 11.48 7.98
CA LEU A 226 -9.46 12.55 8.84
C LEU A 226 -9.42 12.09 10.29
N ALA A 227 -8.21 11.95 10.84
CA ALA A 227 -7.99 11.60 12.24
C ALA A 227 -7.59 12.83 13.08
N GLU A 228 -7.68 12.74 14.40
CA GLU A 228 -7.35 13.88 15.26
C GLU A 228 -5.85 14.23 15.19
N ARG A 229 -4.97 13.23 15.37
CA ARG A 229 -3.52 13.38 15.43
C ARG A 229 -2.84 12.05 15.12
N LEU A 230 -1.69 12.08 14.46
CA LEU A 230 -0.88 10.88 14.24
C LEU A 230 -0.23 10.43 15.56
N THR A 231 -0.91 9.57 16.29
CA THR A 231 -0.40 8.90 17.50
C THR A 231 -0.08 7.43 17.19
N PRO A 232 0.67 6.70 18.04
CA PRO A 232 0.86 5.26 17.86
C PRO A 232 -0.48 4.50 17.75
N HIS A 233 -1.46 4.85 18.59
CA HIS A 233 -2.81 4.30 18.51
C HIS A 233 -3.49 4.59 17.17
N ALA A 234 -3.45 5.84 16.70
CA ALA A 234 -4.04 6.20 15.40
C ALA A 234 -3.36 5.46 14.24
N LEU A 235 -2.03 5.29 14.29
CA LEU A 235 -1.30 4.50 13.28
C LEU A 235 -1.77 3.03 13.28
N GLY A 236 -1.87 2.41 14.46
CA GLY A 236 -2.35 1.03 14.56
C GLY A 236 -3.76 0.85 14.03
N ALA A 237 -4.68 1.75 14.40
CA ALA A 237 -6.05 1.73 13.90
C ALA A 237 -6.13 1.94 12.37
N LEU A 238 -5.28 2.82 11.83
CA LEU A 238 -5.21 3.07 10.39
C LEU A 238 -4.66 1.86 9.61
N VAL A 239 -3.64 1.17 10.14
CA VAL A 239 -3.12 -0.06 9.52
C VAL A 239 -4.19 -1.15 9.53
N ALA A 240 -4.80 -1.43 10.69
CA ALA A 240 -5.86 -2.44 10.83
C ALA A 240 -7.08 -2.14 9.94
N LEU A 241 -7.41 -0.85 9.72
CA LEU A 241 -8.48 -0.46 8.78
C LEU A 241 -8.23 -1.02 7.38
N TYR A 242 -6.99 -0.88 6.89
CA TYR A 242 -6.61 -1.41 5.58
C TYR A 242 -6.48 -2.93 5.57
N GLU A 243 -6.00 -3.55 6.65
CA GLU A 243 -5.93 -5.02 6.77
C GLU A 243 -7.32 -5.66 6.63
N HIS A 244 -8.31 -5.13 7.35
CA HIS A 244 -9.69 -5.60 7.28
C HIS A 244 -10.37 -5.25 5.94
N SER A 245 -10.06 -4.09 5.35
CA SER A 245 -10.55 -3.74 4.00
C SER A 245 -10.03 -4.73 2.94
N VAL A 246 -8.75 -5.13 3.03
CA VAL A 246 -8.16 -6.15 2.16
C VAL A 246 -8.85 -7.51 2.35
N PHE A 247 -9.13 -7.89 3.60
CA PHE A 247 -9.88 -9.11 3.91
C PHE A 247 -11.29 -9.09 3.30
N VAL A 248 -12.05 -8.00 3.47
CA VAL A 248 -13.39 -7.83 2.90
C VAL A 248 -13.36 -8.02 1.38
N GLN A 249 -12.40 -7.38 0.70
CA GLN A 249 -12.23 -7.50 -0.74
C GLN A 249 -11.97 -8.95 -1.16
N GLY A 250 -11.02 -9.62 -0.51
CA GLY A 250 -10.66 -11.00 -0.81
C GLY A 250 -11.79 -12.00 -0.55
N ALA A 251 -12.53 -11.81 0.54
CA ALA A 251 -13.69 -12.63 0.87
C ALA A 251 -14.79 -12.53 -0.20
N ILE A 252 -15.08 -11.34 -0.71
CA ILE A 252 -16.09 -11.14 -1.76
C ILE A 252 -15.62 -11.75 -3.10
N TRP A 253 -14.35 -11.61 -3.45
CA TRP A 253 -13.77 -12.25 -4.64
C TRP A 253 -13.55 -13.76 -4.49
N ASN A 254 -13.80 -14.32 -3.30
CA ASN A 254 -13.59 -15.72 -2.95
C ASN A 254 -12.16 -16.20 -3.22
N ILE A 255 -11.14 -15.39 -2.88
CA ILE A 255 -9.72 -15.70 -3.08
C ILE A 255 -9.00 -15.91 -1.73
N ASP A 256 -7.84 -16.57 -1.76
CA ASP A 256 -6.96 -16.63 -0.59
C ASP A 256 -6.11 -15.35 -0.49
N SER A 257 -6.46 -14.47 0.45
CA SER A 257 -5.70 -13.22 0.71
C SER A 257 -4.42 -13.43 1.52
N PHE A 258 -4.15 -14.65 2.00
CA PHE A 258 -3.12 -14.94 3.00
C PHE A 258 -1.97 -15.80 2.46
N ASP A 259 -2.13 -16.45 1.31
CA ASP A 259 -1.02 -17.08 0.58
C ASP A 259 -0.19 -16.10 -0.29
N GLN A 260 0.92 -16.58 -0.87
CA GLN A 260 1.73 -15.83 -1.85
C GLN A 260 2.52 -16.73 -2.82
N TRP A 261 1.92 -17.79 -3.37
CA TRP A 261 2.62 -18.77 -4.23
C TRP A 261 3.33 -18.16 -5.45
N GLY A 262 2.86 -17.00 -5.94
CA GLY A 262 3.43 -16.30 -7.08
C GLY A 262 4.92 -15.92 -6.94
N VAL A 263 5.48 -15.88 -5.73
CA VAL A 263 6.89 -15.50 -5.51
C VAL A 263 7.88 -16.67 -5.63
N GLU A 264 7.40 -17.92 -5.62
CA GLU A 264 8.27 -19.10 -5.52
C GLU A 264 9.09 -19.36 -6.79
N LEU A 265 8.46 -19.19 -7.96
CA LEU A 265 9.12 -19.38 -9.25
C LEU A 265 10.32 -18.44 -9.41
N GLY A 266 10.15 -17.16 -9.02
CA GLY A 266 11.21 -16.16 -9.06
C GLY A 266 12.40 -16.55 -8.17
N LYS A 267 12.15 -17.03 -6.94
CA LYS A 267 13.20 -17.51 -6.02
C LYS A 267 13.96 -18.70 -6.59
N ALA A 268 13.26 -19.67 -7.18
CA ALA A 268 13.89 -20.85 -7.78
C ALA A 268 14.77 -20.48 -9.00
N LEU A 269 14.26 -19.63 -9.89
CA LEU A 269 15.01 -19.14 -11.06
C LEU A 269 16.23 -18.30 -10.63
N ALA A 270 16.08 -17.42 -9.63
CA ALA A 270 17.18 -16.60 -9.12
C ALA A 270 18.31 -17.48 -8.54
N LYS A 271 18.00 -18.54 -7.79
CA LYS A 271 19.02 -19.46 -7.26
C LYS A 271 19.82 -20.14 -8.37
N ARG A 272 19.14 -20.61 -9.43
CA ARG A 272 19.80 -21.20 -10.61
C ARG A 272 20.67 -20.17 -11.33
N THR A 273 20.12 -19.00 -11.63
CA THR A 273 20.82 -17.92 -12.35
C THR A 273 22.01 -17.38 -11.55
N ALA A 274 21.91 -17.29 -10.21
CA ALA A 274 23.02 -16.87 -9.35
C ALA A 274 24.22 -17.83 -9.43
N ALA A 275 23.98 -19.15 -9.49
CA ALA A 275 25.05 -20.14 -9.68
C ALA A 275 25.73 -19.97 -11.06
N GLU A 276 24.95 -19.76 -12.12
CA GLU A 276 25.46 -19.59 -13.48
C GLU A 276 26.22 -18.26 -13.66
N ILE A 277 25.76 -17.20 -13.00
CA ILE A 277 26.44 -15.90 -13.02
C ILE A 277 27.71 -15.93 -12.19
N SER A 278 27.71 -16.57 -11.01
CA SER A 278 28.86 -16.55 -10.09
C SER A 278 30.02 -17.46 -10.51
N GLY A 279 29.75 -18.55 -11.23
CA GLY A 279 30.75 -19.56 -11.59
C GLY A 279 32.01 -19.03 -12.31
N LEU A 280 33.16 -19.68 -12.10
CA LEU A 280 34.45 -19.26 -12.66
C LEU A 280 34.54 -19.52 -14.18
N SER A 281 33.99 -20.64 -14.66
CA SER A 281 33.96 -21.03 -16.06
C SER A 281 32.69 -20.56 -16.78
N GLU A 282 32.73 -20.49 -18.11
CA GLU A 282 31.53 -20.20 -18.91
C GLU A 282 30.51 -21.33 -18.75
N PRO A 283 29.28 -21.05 -18.27
CA PRO A 283 28.25 -22.06 -18.05
C PRO A 283 27.60 -22.50 -19.38
N VAL A 284 27.15 -23.74 -19.43
CA VAL A 284 26.16 -24.17 -20.43
C VAL A 284 24.80 -23.62 -20.00
N LEU A 285 24.32 -22.61 -20.72
CA LEU A 285 23.04 -21.97 -20.41
C LEU A 285 21.90 -22.63 -21.16
N ALA A 286 20.80 -22.89 -20.46
CA ALA A 286 19.59 -23.50 -21.00
C ALA A 286 18.35 -22.66 -20.66
N HIS A 287 18.47 -21.33 -20.79
CA HIS A 287 17.34 -20.40 -20.77
C HIS A 287 16.99 -19.96 -22.20
N ASP A 288 16.03 -19.05 -22.32
CA ASP A 288 15.74 -18.36 -23.56
C ASP A 288 16.92 -17.49 -24.05
N SER A 289 16.85 -17.04 -25.31
CA SER A 289 17.93 -16.28 -25.93
C SER A 289 18.20 -14.93 -25.26
N SER A 290 17.19 -14.28 -24.69
CA SER A 290 17.35 -13.00 -23.98
C SER A 290 18.14 -13.20 -22.69
N THR A 291 17.68 -14.12 -21.84
CA THR A 291 18.33 -14.43 -20.54
C THR A 291 19.77 -14.89 -20.74
N ASN A 292 20.02 -15.74 -21.75
CA ASN A 292 21.38 -16.20 -22.05
C ASN A 292 22.30 -15.04 -22.47
N ALA A 293 21.81 -14.12 -23.30
CA ALA A 293 22.59 -12.96 -23.74
C ALA A 293 22.90 -12.01 -22.57
N LEU A 294 21.95 -11.80 -21.67
CA LEU A 294 22.12 -10.98 -20.46
C LEU A 294 23.15 -11.57 -19.50
N ILE A 295 23.06 -12.87 -19.19
CA ILE A 295 24.03 -13.56 -18.33
C ILE A 295 25.44 -13.43 -18.90
N ARG A 296 25.61 -13.71 -20.20
CA ARG A 296 26.91 -13.57 -20.89
C ARG A 296 27.45 -12.14 -20.84
N ARG A 297 26.59 -11.14 -21.11
CA ARG A 297 26.97 -9.72 -21.06
C ARG A 297 27.41 -9.31 -19.65
N TYR A 298 26.63 -9.68 -18.62
CA TYR A 298 26.97 -9.40 -17.23
C TYR A 298 28.32 -10.05 -16.84
N ARG A 299 28.50 -11.35 -17.12
CA ARG A 299 29.74 -12.08 -16.83
C ARG A 299 30.97 -11.47 -17.53
N LYS A 300 30.80 -10.92 -18.73
CA LYS A 300 31.87 -10.23 -19.47
C LYS A 300 32.26 -8.90 -18.83
N LEU A 301 31.28 -8.12 -18.35
CA LEU A 301 31.49 -6.76 -17.83
C LEU A 301 31.82 -6.70 -16.34
N ARG A 302 31.49 -7.74 -15.56
CA ARG A 302 31.76 -7.77 -14.11
C ARG A 302 33.24 -7.98 -13.73
N LYS A 303 34.09 -8.24 -14.72
CA LYS A 303 35.53 -8.45 -14.53
C LYS A 303 36.24 -7.13 -14.39
#